data_AF-A0A8T2H3A0-F1
#
_entry.id   AF-A0A8T2H3A0-F1
#
_cell.length_a   1.000
_cell.length_b   1.000
_cell.length_c   1.000
_cell.angle_alpha   90.00
_cell.angle_beta   90.00
_cell.angle_gamma   90.00
#
_symmetry.space_group_name_H-M   'P 1'
#
loop_
_entity.id
_entity.type
_entity.pdbx_description
1 polymer ?
#
loop_
_entity_poly.entity_id
_entity_poly.type
_entity_poly.pdbx_seq_one_letter_code
_entity_poly.pdbx_strand_id
1 'polypeptide(L)'
;MFGFFKSPGNNKLPNESSNNKGGTITAGRRTSSEPILITPDFDDDDKYKNGFSDSGGLQSQTTEELEKYAVYKAEETTKGVNNCLKIAEDIRSDATKTLEMLHQQGEQINRTHVMAVDMDKDLSRGEKLLNNLGGMFSKPWKPKKTKNITGPMITPDKPSKKSENHKEEREKLGLGAKGRSSSQPSGLGQPTNALQKVEQEKAKQDDGLSDLSDILGDLKSMAVDMGSEIDKQNKALDHLGDDVDELNSRVQGANQRARHLLSK
;
A
#
# COMPACT_ATOMS: atom_id res chain seq x y z
N MET A 1 -38.46 19.66 -43.69
CA MET A 1 -39.69 20.20 -43.05
C MET A 1 -39.43 20.19 -41.54
N PHE A 2 -38.89 21.29 -41.01
CA PHE A 2 -39.51 22.16 -39.98
C PHE A 2 -39.86 21.38 -38.68
N GLY A 3 -39.41 21.75 -37.48
CA GLY A 3 -38.73 22.98 -37.05
C GLY A 3 -38.35 22.94 -35.56
N PHE A 4 -37.57 23.95 -35.21
CA PHE A 4 -37.05 24.31 -33.89
C PHE A 4 -38.16 24.69 -32.90
N PHE A 5 -37.94 24.44 -31.61
CA PHE A 5 -38.23 25.43 -30.56
C PHE A 5 -37.12 25.44 -29.49
N LYS A 6 -36.49 26.61 -29.39
CA LYS A 6 -35.62 27.07 -28.30
C LYS A 6 -36.35 28.25 -27.65
N SER A 7 -35.95 28.58 -26.42
CA SER A 7 -36.03 29.90 -25.73
C SER A 7 -37.00 29.97 -24.54
N PRO A 8 -36.92 30.99 -23.65
CA PRO A 8 -35.86 31.21 -22.64
C PRO A 8 -36.44 31.59 -21.26
N GLY A 9 -35.60 31.71 -20.22
CA GLY A 9 -36.00 32.41 -18.99
C GLY A 9 -34.84 32.48 -17.99
N ASN A 10 -34.00 33.51 -18.04
CA ASN A 10 -34.07 34.82 -17.36
C ASN A 10 -33.42 34.84 -15.97
N ASN A 11 -32.41 35.69 -15.86
CA ASN A 11 -31.65 36.05 -14.67
C ASN A 11 -32.55 36.57 -13.54
N LYS A 12 -32.25 36.13 -12.30
CA LYS A 12 -32.39 36.98 -11.11
C LYS A 12 -31.40 36.53 -10.04
N LEU A 13 -30.36 37.35 -9.83
CA LEU A 13 -29.65 37.41 -8.54
C LEU A 13 -30.62 37.95 -7.48
N PRO A 14 -30.51 37.47 -6.23
CA PRO A 14 -30.64 38.34 -5.08
C PRO A 14 -29.32 38.39 -4.33
N ASN A 15 -28.84 39.62 -4.17
CA ASN A 15 -27.92 40.03 -3.13
C ASN A 15 -28.69 39.98 -1.79
N GLU A 16 -28.19 39.25 -0.80
CA GLU A 16 -28.51 39.51 0.60
C GLU A 16 -27.36 39.06 1.50
N SER A 17 -26.67 40.05 2.05
CA SER A 17 -25.85 39.90 3.25
C SER A 17 -26.75 39.54 4.41
N SER A 18 -26.50 38.41 5.07
CA SER A 18 -27.01 38.11 6.40
C SER A 18 -26.01 37.24 7.14
N ASN A 19 -25.29 37.85 8.08
CA ASN A 19 -24.71 37.17 9.23
C ASN A 19 -25.76 36.23 9.85
N ASN A 20 -25.47 34.94 9.99
CA ASN A 20 -26.00 34.22 11.14
C ASN A 20 -25.12 33.06 11.59
N LYS A 21 -24.80 33.11 12.88
CA LYS A 21 -24.12 32.07 13.66
C LYS A 21 -25.09 30.91 13.92
N GLY A 22 -24.54 29.70 13.94
CA GLY A 22 -25.14 28.54 14.60
C GLY A 22 -26.08 27.70 13.74
N GLY A 23 -25.64 26.48 13.40
CA GLY A 23 -26.47 25.48 12.74
C GLY A 23 -25.75 24.15 12.58
N THR A 24 -26.02 23.23 13.51
CA THR A 24 -25.57 21.83 13.54
C THR A 24 -25.86 21.13 12.21
N ILE A 25 -24.81 20.61 11.54
CA ILE A 25 -24.98 19.86 10.28
C ILE A 25 -25.26 18.39 10.62
N THR A 26 -26.42 17.93 10.18
CA THR A 26 -26.90 16.54 10.18
C THR A 26 -25.98 15.64 9.35
N ALA A 27 -25.54 14.53 9.94
CA ALA A 27 -24.65 13.56 9.30
C ALA A 27 -25.39 12.73 8.23
N GLY A 28 -25.07 12.97 6.96
CA GLY A 28 -25.36 12.07 5.87
C GLY A 28 -24.55 10.77 6.00
N ARG A 29 -25.21 9.65 5.72
CA ARG A 29 -24.69 8.27 5.71
C ARG A 29 -23.43 8.17 4.82
N ARG A 30 -22.26 7.88 5.41
CA ARG A 30 -20.99 7.66 4.69
C ARG A 30 -20.62 6.18 4.61
N THR A 31 -20.06 5.77 3.47
CA THR A 31 -19.51 4.43 3.21
C THR A 31 -18.02 4.38 3.60
N SER A 32 -17.52 3.21 4.00
CA SER A 32 -16.26 2.98 4.73
C SER A 32 -14.94 3.15 3.96
N SER A 33 -14.94 3.83 2.81
CA SER A 33 -13.80 3.85 1.88
C SER A 33 -13.32 5.25 1.49
N GLU A 34 -13.76 6.30 2.18
CA GLU A 34 -13.21 7.65 1.99
C GLU A 34 -12.11 7.94 3.02
N PRO A 35 -10.90 8.34 2.61
CA PRO A 35 -9.87 8.76 3.55
C PRO A 35 -10.37 10.00 4.31
N ILE A 36 -10.34 9.92 5.63
CA ILE A 36 -10.65 11.05 6.49
C ILE A 36 -9.55 12.10 6.26
N LEU A 37 -9.89 13.17 5.55
CA LEU A 37 -9.11 14.40 5.58
C LEU A 37 -9.35 15.03 6.96
N ILE A 38 -8.56 14.63 7.97
CA ILE A 38 -8.47 15.40 9.21
C ILE A 38 -7.77 16.71 8.81
N THR A 39 -8.56 17.73 8.50
CA THR A 39 -8.10 19.10 8.62
C THR A 39 -8.04 19.38 10.12
N PRO A 40 -6.85 19.55 10.70
CA PRO A 40 -6.77 19.92 12.10
C PRO A 40 -7.46 21.28 12.30
N ASP A 41 -8.43 21.30 13.21
CA ASP A 41 -9.08 22.51 13.69
C ASP A 41 -8.13 23.17 14.69
N PHE A 42 -7.60 24.34 14.32
CA PHE A 42 -6.60 25.07 15.11
C PHE A 42 -7.13 26.47 15.43
N ASP A 43 -7.92 26.57 16.48
CA ASP A 43 -8.19 27.84 17.14
C ASP A 43 -7.00 28.18 18.08
N ASP A 44 -6.51 29.43 17.99
CA ASP A 44 -5.46 30.13 18.78
C ASP A 44 -3.99 30.25 18.29
N ASP A 45 -3.59 29.72 17.12
CA ASP A 45 -2.18 29.75 16.64
C ASP A 45 -1.92 30.66 15.40
N ASP A 46 -2.75 31.69 15.18
CA ASP A 46 -2.73 32.51 13.95
C ASP A 46 -1.73 33.69 13.95
N LYS A 47 -1.16 34.06 15.10
CA LYS A 47 -0.39 35.31 15.25
C LYS A 47 0.82 35.42 14.31
N TYR A 48 1.46 34.29 13.99
CA TYR A 48 2.71 34.25 13.21
C TYR A 48 2.58 33.55 11.86
N LYS A 49 1.39 33.08 11.47
CA LYS A 49 1.17 32.35 10.21
C LYS A 49 1.60 33.17 8.99
N ASN A 50 1.34 34.47 9.02
CA ASN A 50 1.64 35.38 7.91
C ASN A 50 3.10 35.90 7.92
N GLY A 51 3.97 35.41 8.82
CA GLY A 51 5.40 35.77 8.82
C GLY A 51 5.67 37.27 8.89
N PHE A 52 4.83 38.02 9.61
CA PHE A 52 4.88 39.48 9.75
C PHE A 52 4.58 40.29 8.47
N SER A 53 3.96 39.69 7.45
CA SER A 53 3.56 40.43 6.23
C SER A 53 2.67 41.63 6.56
N ASP A 54 1.76 41.47 7.52
CA ASP A 54 0.75 42.47 7.87
C ASP A 54 1.30 43.52 8.84
N SER A 55 2.50 43.31 9.40
CA SER A 55 3.14 44.16 10.39
C SER A 55 4.41 44.87 9.88
N GLY A 56 4.62 44.92 8.56
CA GLY A 56 5.73 45.64 7.93
C GLY A 56 7.00 44.80 7.70
N GLY A 57 6.90 43.48 7.83
CA GLY A 57 7.99 42.53 7.61
C GLY A 57 8.87 42.31 8.85
N LEU A 58 9.87 41.44 8.70
CA LEU A 58 10.75 41.03 9.81
C LEU A 58 11.56 42.19 10.40
N GLN A 59 11.90 43.19 9.57
CA GLN A 59 12.75 44.33 9.94
C GLN A 59 12.03 45.37 10.81
N SER A 60 10.70 45.39 10.80
CA SER A 60 9.90 46.30 11.63
C SER A 60 9.58 45.72 13.02
N GLN A 61 10.00 44.49 13.31
CA GLN A 61 9.69 43.80 14.57
C GLN A 61 10.76 44.03 15.65
N THR A 62 10.34 43.92 16.91
CA THR A 62 11.26 43.96 18.05
C THR A 62 12.03 42.64 18.16
N THR A 63 13.20 42.67 18.80
CA THR A 63 14.01 41.47 19.05
C THR A 63 13.25 40.41 19.83
N GLU A 64 12.46 40.80 20.82
CA GLU A 64 11.60 39.88 21.60
C GLU A 64 10.54 39.19 20.74
N GLU A 65 9.96 39.89 19.75
CA GLU A 65 8.96 39.32 18.86
C GLU A 65 9.61 38.35 17.84
N LEU A 66 10.83 38.67 17.38
CA LEU A 66 11.63 37.78 16.55
C LEU A 66 12.05 36.50 17.29
N GLU A 67 12.40 36.61 18.56
CA GLU A 67 12.70 35.47 19.44
C GLU A 67 11.48 34.55 19.61
N LYS A 68 10.30 35.12 19.87
CA LYS A 68 9.04 34.36 19.95
C LYS A 68 8.71 33.68 18.63
N TYR A 69 8.91 34.37 17.51
CA TYR A 69 8.70 33.80 16.19
C TYR A 69 9.64 32.63 15.89
N ALA A 70 10.92 32.74 16.23
CA ALA A 70 11.90 31.67 16.04
C ALA A 70 11.49 30.41 16.82
N VAL A 71 11.06 30.58 18.07
CA VAL A 71 10.51 29.50 18.89
C VAL A 71 9.26 28.90 18.25
N TYR A 72 8.30 29.73 17.85
CA TYR A 72 7.06 29.28 17.20
C TYR A 72 7.34 28.44 15.95
N LYS A 73 8.22 28.92 15.06
CA LYS A 73 8.58 28.18 13.82
C LYS A 73 9.33 26.88 14.13
N ALA A 74 10.16 26.85 15.17
CA ALA A 74 10.80 25.62 15.61
C ALA A 74 9.76 24.61 16.12
N GLU A 75 8.83 25.03 16.99
CA GLU A 75 7.76 24.16 17.48
C GLU A 75 6.83 23.66 16.36
N GLU A 76 6.47 24.53 15.41
CA GLU A 76 5.69 24.17 14.22
C GLU A 76 6.41 23.10 13.38
N THR A 77 7.73 23.25 13.19
CA THR A 77 8.56 22.27 12.48
C THR A 77 8.60 20.93 13.22
N THR A 78 8.79 20.94 14.55
CA THR A 78 8.76 19.74 15.37
C THR A 78 7.40 19.03 15.29
N LYS A 79 6.29 19.78 15.32
CA LYS A 79 4.93 19.23 15.11
C LYS A 79 4.83 18.55 13.73
N GLY A 80 5.39 19.17 12.68
CA GLY A 80 5.46 18.60 11.34
C GLY A 80 6.21 17.26 11.29
N VAL A 81 7.41 17.20 11.88
CA VAL A 81 8.21 15.96 11.96
C VAL A 81 7.46 14.85 12.69
N ASN A 82 6.83 15.16 13.83
CA ASN A 82 6.03 14.19 14.58
C ASN A 82 4.83 13.66 13.78
N ASN A 83 4.18 14.51 12.97
CA ASN A 83 3.11 14.07 12.09
C ASN A 83 3.63 13.13 10.98
N CYS A 84 4.78 13.43 10.39
CA CYS A 84 5.41 12.56 9.40
C CYS A 84 5.76 11.19 10.00
N LEU A 85 6.29 11.15 11.23
CA LEU A 85 6.57 9.92 11.95
C LEU A 85 5.32 9.06 12.13
N LYS A 86 4.21 9.66 12.58
CA LYS A 86 2.94 8.95 12.74
C LYS A 86 2.48 8.32 11.42
N ILE A 87 2.51 9.09 10.34
CA ILE A 87 2.12 8.61 9.01
C ILE A 87 3.05 7.48 8.55
N ALA A 88 4.36 7.60 8.75
CA ALA A 88 5.32 6.59 8.35
C ALA A 88 5.12 5.27 9.13
N GLU A 89 4.82 5.36 10.42
CA GLU A 89 4.47 4.21 11.25
C GLU A 89 3.18 3.51 10.80
N ASP A 90 2.14 4.29 10.48
CA ASP A 90 0.88 3.76 9.95
C ASP A 90 1.12 3.02 8.62
N ILE A 91 1.92 3.59 7.72
CA ILE A 91 2.31 2.94 6.45
C ILE A 91 3.10 1.64 6.72
N ARG A 92 4.01 1.64 7.70
CA ARG A 92 4.80 0.46 8.06
C ARG A 92 3.92 -0.69 8.55
N SER A 93 2.91 -0.37 9.37
CA SER A 93 1.91 -1.34 9.84
C SER A 93 1.12 -1.95 8.67
N ASP A 94 0.65 -1.12 7.74
CA ASP A 94 -0.12 -1.61 6.59
C ASP A 94 0.73 -2.36 5.56
N ALA A 95 2.00 -1.96 5.35
CA ALA A 95 2.96 -2.70 4.54
C ALA A 95 3.22 -4.10 5.11
N THR A 96 3.30 -4.23 6.43
CA THR A 96 3.46 -5.54 7.10
C THR A 96 2.27 -6.45 6.82
N LYS A 97 1.03 -5.96 6.96
CA LYS A 97 -0.18 -6.72 6.62
C LYS A 97 -0.20 -7.10 5.14
N THR A 98 0.26 -6.20 4.27
CA THR A 98 0.32 -6.44 2.82
C THR A 98 1.30 -7.56 2.48
N LEU A 99 2.48 -7.59 3.10
CA LEU A 99 3.44 -8.67 2.96
C LEU A 99 2.87 -10.02 3.42
N GLU A 100 2.14 -10.05 4.55
CA GLU A 100 1.47 -11.26 5.02
C GLU A 100 0.43 -11.75 4.00
N MET A 101 -0.40 -10.84 3.47
CA MET A 101 -1.37 -11.18 2.44
C MET A 101 -0.70 -11.70 1.16
N LEU A 102 0.39 -11.07 0.70
CA LEU A 102 1.14 -11.55 -0.46
C LEU A 102 1.67 -12.96 -0.22
N HIS A 103 2.26 -13.25 0.93
CA HIS A 103 2.72 -14.59 1.26
C HIS A 103 1.57 -15.63 1.22
N GLN A 104 0.41 -15.30 1.83
CA GLN A 104 -0.76 -16.18 1.79
C GLN A 104 -1.30 -16.40 0.37
N GLN A 105 -1.26 -15.37 -0.49
CA GLN A 105 -1.65 -15.47 -1.90
C GLN A 105 -0.68 -16.36 -2.69
N GLY A 106 0.62 -16.22 -2.45
CA GLY A 106 1.64 -17.09 -3.04
C GLY A 106 1.40 -18.57 -2.73
N GLU A 107 1.08 -18.90 -1.48
CA GLU A 107 0.72 -20.26 -1.07
C GLU A 107 -0.58 -20.75 -1.72
N GLN A 108 -1.56 -19.87 -1.94
CA GLN A 108 -2.78 -20.23 -2.68
C GLN A 108 -2.50 -20.54 -4.15
N ILE A 109 -1.62 -19.78 -4.80
CA ILE A 109 -1.17 -20.05 -6.18
C ILE A 109 -0.48 -21.41 -6.24
N ASN A 110 0.41 -21.69 -5.30
CA ASN A 110 1.09 -22.99 -5.16
C ASN A 110 0.09 -24.15 -5.03
N ARG A 111 -0.91 -24.02 -4.14
CA ARG A 111 -1.97 -25.03 -4.00
C ARG A 111 -2.76 -25.23 -5.29
N THR A 112 -3.03 -24.15 -6.03
CA THR A 112 -3.76 -24.22 -7.29
C THR A 112 -2.99 -24.98 -8.37
N HIS A 113 -1.67 -24.78 -8.43
CA HIS A 113 -0.79 -25.59 -9.28
C HIS A 113 -0.82 -27.07 -8.93
N VAL A 114 -0.80 -27.42 -7.64
CA VAL A 114 -0.92 -28.83 -7.20
C VAL A 114 -2.27 -29.41 -7.65
N MET A 115 -3.36 -28.66 -7.49
CA MET A 115 -4.68 -29.09 -7.98
C MET A 115 -4.70 -29.28 -9.50
N ALA A 116 -4.02 -28.43 -10.27
CA ALA A 116 -3.91 -28.59 -11.74
C ALA A 116 -3.19 -29.90 -12.10
N VAL A 117 -2.11 -30.23 -11.39
CA VAL A 117 -1.40 -31.51 -11.57
C VAL A 117 -2.28 -32.71 -11.24
N ASP A 118 -3.09 -32.63 -10.19
CA ASP A 118 -4.00 -33.73 -9.83
C ASP A 118 -5.14 -33.87 -10.85
N MET A 119 -5.69 -32.76 -11.34
CA MET A 119 -6.64 -32.76 -12.45
C MET A 119 -6.05 -33.40 -13.72
N ASP A 120 -4.78 -33.16 -14.04
CA ASP A 120 -4.11 -33.82 -15.16
C ASP A 120 -4.09 -35.35 -14.99
N LYS A 121 -3.73 -35.83 -13.79
CA LYS A 121 -3.70 -37.27 -13.50
C LYS A 121 -5.07 -37.90 -13.65
N ASP A 122 -6.11 -37.26 -13.10
CA ASP A 122 -7.47 -37.78 -13.14
C ASP A 122 -8.05 -37.73 -14.55
N LEU A 123 -7.81 -36.63 -15.27
CA LEU A 123 -8.17 -36.52 -16.68
C LEU A 123 -7.48 -37.60 -17.51
N SER A 124 -6.19 -37.85 -17.28
CA SER A 124 -5.45 -38.92 -17.97
C SER A 124 -6.03 -40.31 -17.71
N ARG A 125 -6.54 -40.58 -16.50
CA ARG A 125 -7.25 -41.84 -16.18
C ARG A 125 -8.60 -41.89 -16.90
N GLY A 126 -9.37 -40.80 -16.85
CA GLY A 126 -10.66 -40.67 -17.54
C GLY A 126 -10.55 -40.86 -19.05
N GLU A 127 -9.55 -40.27 -19.68
CA GLU A 127 -9.26 -40.40 -21.11
C GLU A 127 -9.01 -41.87 -21.51
N LYS A 128 -8.27 -42.64 -20.69
CA LYS A 128 -8.04 -44.07 -20.92
C LYS A 128 -9.35 -44.87 -20.82
N LEU A 129 -10.20 -44.57 -19.84
CA LEU A 129 -11.51 -45.20 -19.69
C LEU A 129 -12.43 -44.90 -20.89
N LEU A 130 -12.50 -43.64 -21.33
CA LEU A 130 -13.27 -43.23 -22.50
C LEU A 130 -12.79 -43.89 -23.79
N ASN A 131 -11.48 -44.14 -23.91
CA ASN A 131 -10.96 -44.91 -25.05
C ASN A 131 -11.42 -46.38 -24.99
N ASN A 132 -11.39 -47.01 -23.81
CA ASN A 132 -11.79 -48.41 -23.64
C ASN A 132 -13.30 -48.66 -23.80
N LEU A 133 -14.15 -47.69 -23.44
CA LEU A 133 -15.61 -47.76 -23.57
C LEU A 133 -16.09 -47.83 -25.04
N GLY A 134 -15.22 -47.50 -25.98
CA GLY A 134 -15.55 -47.49 -27.40
C GLY A 134 -15.86 -48.87 -28.02
N GLY A 135 -15.45 -49.97 -27.38
CA GLY A 135 -15.59 -51.33 -27.92
C GLY A 135 -15.00 -51.52 -29.33
N MET A 136 -15.27 -52.67 -29.96
CA MET A 136 -14.76 -52.99 -31.30
C MET A 136 -15.44 -52.21 -32.44
N PHE A 137 -16.50 -51.44 -32.14
CA PHE A 137 -17.34 -50.76 -33.14
C PHE A 137 -17.32 -49.22 -33.05
N SER A 138 -16.47 -48.62 -32.21
CA SER A 138 -16.24 -47.17 -32.25
C SER A 138 -14.85 -46.87 -32.78
N LYS A 139 -14.71 -45.74 -33.48
CA LYS A 139 -13.40 -45.26 -33.92
C LYS A 139 -12.49 -45.04 -32.69
N PRO A 140 -11.23 -45.50 -32.71
CA PRO A 140 -10.29 -45.25 -31.61
C PRO A 140 -10.08 -43.76 -31.44
N TRP A 141 -10.07 -43.29 -30.19
CA TRP A 141 -9.87 -41.87 -29.85
C TRP A 141 -8.57 -41.72 -29.06
N LYS A 142 -7.69 -40.85 -29.53
CA LYS A 142 -6.45 -40.50 -28.83
C LYS A 142 -6.57 -39.07 -28.29
N PRO A 143 -6.47 -38.85 -26.98
CA PRO A 143 -6.42 -37.50 -26.43
C PRO A 143 -5.20 -36.75 -26.99
N LYS A 144 -5.39 -35.50 -27.37
CA LYS A 144 -4.30 -34.63 -27.80
C LYS A 144 -3.71 -33.98 -26.55
N LYS A 145 -2.45 -34.31 -26.24
CA LYS A 145 -1.67 -33.67 -25.18
C LYS A 145 -0.59 -32.82 -25.83
N THR A 146 -0.64 -31.51 -25.64
CA THR A 146 0.34 -30.58 -26.24
C THR A 146 1.42 -30.14 -25.25
N LYS A 147 1.14 -30.21 -23.94
CA LYS A 147 2.06 -29.85 -22.86
C LYS A 147 1.88 -30.81 -21.68
N ASN A 148 2.93 -30.98 -20.88
CA ASN A 148 2.84 -31.62 -19.56
C ASN A 148 2.58 -30.55 -18.49
N ILE A 149 1.59 -30.80 -17.63
CA ILE A 149 1.27 -29.91 -16.51
C ILE A 149 2.39 -30.03 -15.48
N THR A 150 3.14 -28.93 -15.29
CA THR A 150 4.42 -28.96 -14.56
C THR A 150 4.29 -28.35 -13.17
N GLY A 151 3.08 -28.20 -12.63
CA GLY A 151 2.87 -27.85 -11.22
C GLY A 151 3.60 -26.57 -10.77
N PRO A 152 3.82 -26.40 -9.46
CA PRO A 152 4.35 -25.15 -8.96
C PRO A 152 5.78 -24.92 -9.45
N MET A 153 6.04 -23.72 -9.96
CA MET A 153 7.40 -23.28 -10.25
C MET A 153 8.15 -23.07 -8.93
N ILE A 154 8.78 -24.12 -8.42
CA ILE A 154 9.74 -24.03 -7.33
C ILE A 154 11.00 -23.39 -7.93
N THR A 155 10.98 -22.07 -8.15
CA THR A 155 12.23 -21.33 -8.22
C THR A 155 12.89 -21.56 -6.86
N PRO A 156 14.08 -22.18 -6.78
CA PRO A 156 14.76 -22.32 -5.51
C PRO A 156 14.84 -20.92 -4.92
N ASP A 157 14.25 -20.75 -3.73
CA ASP A 157 14.46 -19.55 -2.93
C ASP A 157 15.97 -19.43 -2.81
N LYS A 158 16.57 -18.56 -3.62
CA LYS A 158 17.82 -17.95 -3.21
C LYS A 158 17.33 -17.03 -2.12
N PRO A 159 17.50 -17.35 -0.82
CA PRO A 159 17.37 -16.30 0.17
C PRO A 159 18.35 -15.25 -0.33
N SER A 160 17.83 -14.09 -0.71
CA SER A 160 18.69 -12.97 -0.98
C SER A 160 19.48 -12.80 0.31
N LYS A 161 20.76 -13.24 0.31
CA LYS A 161 21.78 -12.98 1.34
C LYS A 161 21.98 -11.48 1.60
N LYS A 162 21.09 -10.64 1.07
CA LYS A 162 20.99 -9.22 1.25
C LYS A 162 20.30 -8.87 2.56
N SER A 163 19.39 -9.70 3.09
CA SER A 163 18.75 -9.41 4.39
C SER A 163 19.72 -9.52 5.56
N GLU A 164 20.63 -10.53 5.55
CA GLU A 164 21.71 -10.63 6.54
C GLU A 164 22.78 -9.53 6.36
N ASN A 165 23.17 -9.24 5.12
CA ASN A 165 24.14 -8.16 4.84
C ASN A 165 23.60 -6.77 5.22
N HIS A 166 22.29 -6.52 5.13
CA HIS A 166 21.72 -5.23 5.55
C HIS A 166 21.79 -5.02 7.06
N LYS A 167 21.82 -6.10 7.85
CA LYS A 167 21.98 -6.01 9.31
C LYS A 167 23.41 -5.64 9.68
N GLU A 168 24.41 -6.27 9.05
CA GLU A 168 25.83 -5.92 9.24
C GLU A 168 26.19 -4.55 8.67
N GLU A 169 25.60 -4.15 7.54
CA GLU A 169 25.81 -2.82 6.95
C GLU A 169 25.11 -1.73 7.77
N ARG A 170 23.92 -1.99 8.35
CA ARG A 170 23.31 -1.11 9.37
C ARG A 170 24.21 -0.96 10.60
N GLU A 171 24.81 -2.05 11.11
CA GLU A 171 25.74 -1.96 12.25
C GLU A 171 27.04 -1.21 11.90
N LYS A 172 27.60 -1.41 10.69
CA LYS A 172 28.77 -0.66 10.21
C LYS A 172 28.50 0.82 9.92
N LEU A 173 27.26 1.19 9.61
CA LEU A 173 26.81 2.57 9.42
C LEU A 173 26.27 3.21 10.72
N GLY A 174 26.30 2.49 11.85
CA GLY A 174 25.87 3.01 13.15
C GLY A 174 24.35 3.03 13.39
N LEU A 175 23.57 2.36 12.54
CA LEU A 175 22.10 2.28 12.54
C LEU A 175 21.56 0.99 13.20
N GLY A 176 22.41 0.26 13.91
CA GLY A 176 21.96 -0.86 14.74
C GLY A 176 21.04 -0.34 15.83
N ALA A 177 19.90 -1.01 16.06
CA ALA A 177 18.92 -0.67 17.09
C ALA A 177 19.63 -0.51 18.45
N LYS A 178 20.00 0.73 18.78
CA LYS A 178 20.52 1.09 20.08
C LYS A 178 19.38 0.80 21.04
N GLY A 179 19.59 -0.23 21.87
CA GLY A 179 18.79 -0.43 23.06
C GLY A 179 18.60 0.93 23.73
N ARG A 180 17.33 1.25 24.03
CA ARG A 180 16.87 2.51 24.62
C ARG A 180 17.65 2.80 25.90
N SER A 181 18.85 3.33 25.78
CA SER A 181 19.43 4.18 26.80
C SER A 181 18.71 5.49 26.65
N SER A 182 17.61 5.61 27.40
CA SER A 182 17.15 6.89 27.90
C SER A 182 18.33 7.55 28.60
N SER A 183 19.20 8.22 27.84
CA SER A 183 19.98 9.34 28.36
C SER A 183 18.96 10.44 28.60
N GLN A 184 18.25 10.30 29.72
CA GLN A 184 17.58 11.40 30.37
C GLN A 184 18.60 12.54 30.42
N PRO A 185 18.35 13.70 29.79
CA PRO A 185 19.19 14.85 30.03
C PRO A 185 19.07 15.15 31.52
N SER A 186 20.16 14.91 32.25
CA SER A 186 20.35 15.44 33.58
C SER A 186 19.90 16.90 33.60
N GLY A 187 19.10 17.24 34.60
CA GLY A 187 18.29 18.45 34.68
C GLY A 187 18.95 19.68 34.07
N LEU A 188 18.40 20.14 32.95
CA LEU A 188 18.53 21.51 32.50
C LEU A 188 17.18 22.15 32.81
N GLY A 189 17.20 23.12 33.72
CA GLY A 189 16.03 23.88 34.11
C GLY A 189 15.30 24.47 32.91
N GLN A 190 14.05 24.87 33.13
CA GLN A 190 13.19 25.56 32.18
C GLN A 190 14.02 26.52 31.30
N PRO A 191 13.99 26.40 29.96
CA PRO A 191 14.84 27.20 29.08
C PRO A 191 14.58 28.67 29.35
N THR A 192 15.60 29.37 29.82
CA THR A 192 15.48 30.77 30.26
C THR A 192 15.57 31.76 29.11
N ASN A 193 15.98 31.30 27.91
CA ASN A 193 16.14 32.11 26.71
C ASN A 193 15.53 31.40 25.48
N ALA A 194 14.96 32.19 24.55
CA ALA A 194 14.40 31.72 23.29
C ALA A 194 15.40 30.88 22.46
N LEU A 195 16.68 31.24 22.46
CA LEU A 195 17.73 30.48 21.78
C LEU A 195 17.83 29.05 22.30
N GLN A 196 17.79 28.87 23.63
CA GLN A 196 17.87 27.55 24.26
C GLN A 196 16.63 26.71 23.96
N LYS A 197 15.46 27.34 23.87
CA LYS A 197 14.22 26.66 23.49
C LYS A 197 14.25 26.22 22.03
N VAL A 198 14.75 27.06 21.12
CA VAL A 198 14.96 26.68 19.72
C VAL A 198 15.95 25.52 19.60
N GLU A 199 17.06 25.54 20.35
CA GLU A 199 18.03 24.45 20.33
C GLU A 199 17.43 23.13 20.83
N GLN A 200 16.59 23.19 21.87
CA GLN A 200 15.86 22.02 22.35
C GLN A 200 14.88 21.47 21.30
N GLU A 201 14.14 22.34 20.60
CA GLU A 201 13.25 21.92 19.52
C GLU A 201 14.03 21.35 18.33
N LYS A 202 15.20 21.90 18.00
CA LYS A 202 16.10 21.33 16.99
C LYS A 202 16.56 19.92 17.35
N ALA A 203 16.98 19.69 18.59
CA ALA A 203 17.37 18.35 19.03
C ALA A 203 16.21 17.35 18.86
N LYS A 204 14.97 17.74 19.18
CA LYS A 204 13.78 16.90 18.93
C LYS A 204 13.53 16.66 17.44
N GLN A 205 13.75 17.67 16.61
CA GLN A 205 13.62 17.53 15.16
C GLN A 205 14.65 16.54 14.61
N ASP A 206 15.91 16.65 15.03
CA ASP A 206 16.99 15.76 14.59
C ASP A 206 16.72 14.31 15.01
N ASP A 207 16.30 14.09 16.27
CA ASP A 207 15.88 12.77 16.76
C ASP A 207 14.71 12.22 15.92
N GLY A 208 13.67 13.03 15.70
CA GLY A 208 12.51 12.60 14.93
C GLY A 208 12.79 12.35 13.45
N LEU A 209 13.71 13.10 12.84
CA LEU A 209 14.17 12.86 11.48
C LEU A 209 15.02 11.60 11.36
N SER A 210 15.81 11.29 12.40
CA SER A 210 16.55 10.01 12.48
C SER A 210 15.58 8.83 12.53
N ASP A 211 14.59 8.88 13.42
CA ASP A 211 13.55 7.83 13.52
C ASP A 211 12.78 7.68 12.20
N LEU A 212 12.46 8.80 11.54
CA LEU A 212 11.78 8.79 10.24
C LEU A 212 12.65 8.13 9.17
N SER A 213 13.95 8.42 9.14
CA SER A 213 14.90 7.78 8.23
C SER A 213 14.97 6.27 8.45
N ASP A 214 14.94 5.80 9.70
CA ASP A 214 14.94 4.38 10.00
C ASP A 214 13.68 3.67 9.51
N ILE A 215 12.50 4.27 9.74
CA ILE A 215 11.22 3.74 9.23
C ILE A 215 11.21 3.72 7.69
N LEU A 216 11.70 4.77 7.04
CA LEU A 216 11.81 4.81 5.58
C LEU A 216 12.75 3.71 5.05
N GLY A 217 13.82 3.41 5.79
CA GLY A 217 14.71 2.27 5.51
C GLY A 217 13.97 0.92 5.55
N ASP A 218 13.16 0.71 6.58
CA ASP A 218 12.34 -0.50 6.73
C ASP A 218 11.30 -0.60 5.60
N LEU A 219 10.59 0.50 5.31
CA LEU A 219 9.61 0.59 4.23
C LEU A 219 10.23 0.27 2.86
N LYS A 220 11.46 0.73 2.61
CA LYS A 220 12.20 0.39 1.39
C LYS A 220 12.50 -1.10 1.30
N SER A 221 12.93 -1.72 2.39
CA SER A 221 13.18 -3.18 2.40
C SER A 221 11.90 -3.94 2.08
N MET A 222 10.80 -3.61 2.77
CA MET A 222 9.50 -4.24 2.53
C MET A 222 9.01 -4.03 1.11
N ALA A 223 9.21 -2.85 0.52
CA ALA A 223 8.84 -2.60 -0.88
C ALA A 223 9.63 -3.48 -1.88
N VAL A 224 10.91 -3.71 -1.63
CA VAL A 224 11.74 -4.62 -2.45
C VAL A 224 11.28 -6.07 -2.30
N ASP A 225 10.97 -6.49 -1.07
CA ASP A 225 10.47 -7.84 -0.77
C ASP A 225 9.09 -8.07 -1.42
N MET A 226 8.16 -7.12 -1.28
CA MET A 226 6.86 -7.14 -1.95
C MET A 226 7.02 -7.21 -3.47
N GLY A 227 7.89 -6.40 -4.07
CA GLY A 227 8.13 -6.42 -5.52
C GLY A 227 8.64 -7.77 -6.00
N SER A 228 9.60 -8.36 -5.27
CA SER A 228 10.17 -9.67 -5.62
C SER A 228 9.14 -10.80 -5.50
N GLU A 229 8.29 -10.75 -4.48
CA GLU A 229 7.21 -11.74 -4.31
C GLU A 229 6.12 -11.60 -5.38
N ILE A 230 5.72 -10.37 -5.74
CA ILE A 230 4.79 -10.12 -6.84
C ILE A 230 5.34 -10.64 -8.17
N ASP A 231 6.61 -10.38 -8.48
CA ASP A 231 7.25 -10.88 -9.70
C ASP A 231 7.29 -12.42 -9.75
N LYS A 232 7.53 -13.06 -8.60
CA LYS A 232 7.49 -14.52 -8.46
C LYS A 232 6.07 -15.06 -8.70
N GLN A 233 5.08 -14.44 -8.08
CA GLN A 233 3.67 -14.82 -8.23
C GLN A 233 3.15 -14.62 -9.65
N ASN A 234 3.52 -13.51 -10.32
CA ASN A 234 3.14 -13.25 -11.71
C ASN A 234 3.63 -14.37 -12.64
N LYS A 235 4.90 -14.77 -12.53
CA LYS A 235 5.45 -15.89 -13.31
C LYS A 235 4.75 -17.21 -13.00
N ALA A 236 4.42 -17.45 -11.73
CA ALA A 236 3.67 -18.63 -11.34
C ALA A 236 2.24 -18.61 -11.92
N LEU A 237 1.58 -17.46 -11.98
CA LEU A 237 0.26 -17.31 -12.59
C LEU A 237 0.30 -17.51 -14.12
N ASP A 238 1.29 -16.97 -14.81
CA ASP A 238 1.48 -17.20 -16.25
C ASP A 238 1.63 -18.69 -16.54
N HIS A 239 2.50 -19.38 -15.78
CA HIS A 239 2.67 -20.84 -15.91
C HIS A 239 1.38 -21.60 -15.62
N LEU A 240 0.61 -21.17 -14.62
CA LEU A 240 -0.67 -21.78 -14.26
C LEU A 240 -1.69 -21.61 -15.39
N GLY A 241 -1.72 -20.43 -16.02
CA GLY A 241 -2.59 -20.12 -17.15
C GLY A 241 -2.39 -21.10 -18.29
N ASP A 242 -1.14 -21.31 -18.72
CA ASP A 242 -0.80 -22.29 -19.75
C ASP A 242 -1.26 -23.71 -19.39
N ASP A 243 -1.06 -24.10 -18.13
CA ASP A 243 -1.42 -25.43 -17.63
C ASP A 243 -2.96 -25.61 -17.60
N VAL A 244 -3.70 -24.59 -17.18
CA VAL A 244 -5.17 -24.59 -17.16
C VAL A 244 -5.75 -24.59 -18.57
N ASP A 245 -5.15 -23.89 -19.53
CA ASP A 245 -5.60 -23.89 -20.93
C ASP A 245 -5.47 -25.27 -21.58
N GLU A 246 -4.37 -25.97 -21.33
CA GLU A 246 -4.19 -27.36 -21.78
C GLU A 246 -5.20 -28.30 -21.13
N LEU A 247 -5.44 -28.17 -19.82
CA LEU A 247 -6.46 -28.94 -19.11
C LEU A 247 -7.86 -28.69 -19.70
N ASN A 248 -8.23 -27.43 -19.94
CA ASN A 248 -9.52 -27.06 -20.52
C ASN A 248 -9.71 -27.68 -21.92
N SER A 249 -8.70 -27.58 -22.79
CA SER A 249 -8.71 -28.18 -24.12
C SER A 249 -8.94 -29.70 -24.06
N ARG A 250 -8.25 -30.38 -23.14
CA ARG A 250 -8.38 -31.84 -22.98
C ARG A 250 -9.72 -32.25 -22.36
N VAL A 251 -10.23 -31.51 -21.38
CA VAL A 251 -11.58 -31.74 -20.82
C VAL A 251 -12.64 -31.59 -21.91
N GLN A 252 -12.55 -30.57 -22.77
CA GLN A 252 -13.46 -30.41 -23.90
C GLN A 252 -13.39 -31.59 -24.87
N GLY A 253 -12.18 -32.07 -25.21
CA GLY A 253 -11.98 -33.25 -26.04
C GLY A 253 -12.60 -34.51 -25.43
N ALA A 254 -12.38 -34.74 -24.13
CA ALA A 254 -12.96 -35.85 -23.39
C ALA A 254 -14.50 -35.78 -23.35
N ASN A 255 -15.08 -34.59 -23.13
CA ASN A 255 -16.52 -34.37 -23.13
C ASN A 255 -17.14 -34.63 -24.52
N GLN A 256 -16.50 -34.15 -25.59
CA GLN A 256 -16.93 -34.46 -26.96
C GLN A 256 -16.92 -35.97 -27.22
N ARG A 257 -15.86 -36.68 -26.80
CA ARG A 257 -15.78 -38.14 -26.94
C ARG A 257 -16.90 -38.83 -26.15
N ALA A 258 -17.15 -38.44 -24.91
CA ALA A 258 -18.22 -38.99 -24.09
C ALA A 258 -19.59 -38.83 -24.76
N ARG A 259 -19.90 -37.65 -25.32
CA ARG A 259 -21.14 -37.40 -26.06
C ARG A 259 -21.30 -38.30 -27.29
N HIS A 260 -20.23 -38.51 -28.07
CA HIS A 260 -20.26 -39.42 -29.22
C HIS A 260 -20.49 -40.89 -28.83
N LEU A 261 -20.05 -41.29 -27.62
CA LEU A 261 -20.32 -42.64 -27.11
C LEU A 261 -21.77 -42.80 -26.64
N LEU A 262 -22.40 -41.72 -26.15
CA LEU A 262 -23.79 -41.70 -25.71
C LEU A 262 -24.79 -41.54 -26.86
N SER A 263 -24.39 -40.90 -27.97
CA SER A 263 -25.26 -40.71 -29.15
C SER A 263 -25.35 -41.96 -30.04
N LYS A 264 -25.10 -43.15 -29.48
CA LYS A 264 -25.15 -44.44 -30.16
C LYS A 264 -26.40 -45.22 -29.79
#